data_AF-F1KZJ5-F1
#
_entry.id   AF-F1KZJ5-F1
#
_cell.length_a   1.000
_cell.length_b   1.000
_cell.length_c   1.000
_cell.angle_alpha   90.00
_cell.angle_beta   90.00
_cell.angle_gamma   90.00
#
_symmetry.space_group_name_H-M   'P 1'
#
loop_
_entity.id
_entity.type
_entity.pdbx_description
1 polymer ?
#
loop_
_entity_poly.entity_id
_entity_poly.type
_entity_poly.pdbx_seq_one_letter_code
_entity_poly.pdbx_strand_id
1 'polypeptide(L)'
;MSATTSASGSGMAGSELLRRLSAISEIDQRIADLMKHAQTCIAELSKEKQISKSKMEEASSAFKRTLNAIESELSAQMQYLSHVCVGTPHQGSTFASQQNVTLAEETILALSDRLMRIQSEHVPSTSDDIPMG
;
A
#
# COMPACT_ATOMS: atom_id res chain seq x y z
N MET A 1 -8.73 -21.90 28.35
CA MET A 1 -7.82 -22.01 27.19
C MET A 1 -7.95 -20.73 26.39
N SER A 2 -6.80 -20.21 25.95
CA SER A 2 -6.49 -18.79 25.83
C SER A 2 -7.23 -18.04 24.71
N ALA A 3 -7.53 -16.77 24.98
CA ALA A 3 -7.78 -15.76 23.97
C ALA A 3 -6.46 -15.38 23.28
N THR A 4 -6.43 -15.37 21.94
CA THR A 4 -5.39 -14.66 21.18
C THR A 4 -6.00 -14.03 19.94
N THR A 5 -5.96 -12.70 20.00
CA THR A 5 -6.16 -11.66 18.98
C THR A 5 -5.46 -11.93 17.65
N SER A 6 -6.03 -11.50 16.53
CA SER A 6 -5.28 -11.17 15.30
C SER A 6 -6.02 -10.13 14.47
N ALA A 7 -6.21 -8.96 15.06
CA ALA A 7 -6.57 -7.73 14.35
C ALA A 7 -5.29 -6.90 14.15
N SER A 8 -4.44 -7.25 13.17
CA SER A 8 -3.16 -6.53 12.97
C SER A 8 -2.73 -6.34 11.51
N GLY A 9 -3.54 -6.73 10.51
CA GLY A 9 -3.12 -6.67 9.10
C GLY A 9 -3.15 -5.27 8.45
N SER A 10 -4.03 -4.38 8.91
CA SER A 10 -4.26 -3.07 8.29
C SER A 10 -3.16 -2.04 8.62
N GLY A 11 -2.61 -2.07 9.84
CA GLY A 11 -1.53 -1.15 10.25
C GLY A 11 -0.18 -1.46 9.58
N MET A 12 0.11 -2.74 9.31
CA MET A 12 1.37 -3.19 8.73
C MET A 12 1.53 -2.75 7.26
N ALA A 13 0.45 -2.82 6.47
CA ALA A 13 0.45 -2.39 5.08
C ALA A 13 0.62 -0.87 4.95
N GLY A 14 -0.01 -0.10 5.83
CA GLY A 14 0.18 1.35 5.91
C GLY A 14 1.61 1.74 6.32
N SER A 15 2.20 1.03 7.28
CA SER A 15 3.59 1.27 7.70
C SER A 15 4.61 0.94 6.61
N GLU A 16 4.39 -0.11 5.83
CA GLU A 16 5.28 -0.47 4.72
C GLU A 16 5.17 0.52 3.55
N LEU A 17 3.97 1.02 3.25
CA LEU A 17 3.79 2.11 2.27
C LEU A 17 4.51 3.39 2.70
N LEU A 18 4.36 3.79 3.97
CA LEU A 18 5.06 4.96 4.51
C LEU A 18 6.59 4.79 4.48
N ARG A 19 7.10 3.58 4.79
CA ARG A 19 8.52 3.26 4.68
C ARG A 19 9.03 3.41 3.24
N ARG A 20 8.25 2.98 2.25
CA ARG A 20 8.60 3.09 0.83
C ARG A 20 8.54 4.52 0.32
N LEU A 21 7.53 5.30 0.71
CA LEU A 21 7.47 6.73 0.40
C LEU A 21 8.67 7.48 1.00
N SER A 22 9.08 7.13 2.22
CA SER A 22 10.29 7.68 2.83
C SER A 22 11.56 7.30 2.05
N ALA A 23 11.67 6.06 1.58
CA ALA A 23 12.79 5.63 0.76
C ALA A 23 12.86 6.38 -0.58
N ILE A 24 11.72 6.63 -1.22
CA ILE A 24 11.63 7.45 -2.44
C ILE A 24 12.07 8.89 -2.16
N SER A 25 11.61 9.49 -1.06
CA SER A 25 12.04 10.83 -0.66
C SER A 25 13.56 10.90 -0.40
N GLU A 26 14.15 9.83 0.13
CA GLU A 26 15.60 9.76 0.34
C GLU A 26 16.36 9.65 -1.00
N ILE A 27 15.81 8.91 -1.96
CA ILE A 27 16.35 8.84 -3.33
C ILE A 27 16.34 10.24 -3.98
N ASP A 28 15.25 10.98 -3.87
CA ASP A 28 15.16 12.35 -4.40
C ASP A 28 16.22 13.27 -3.79
N GLN A 29 16.47 13.16 -2.48
CA GLN A 29 17.52 13.91 -1.81
C GLN A 29 18.91 13.53 -2.36
N ARG A 30 19.16 12.23 -2.58
CA ARG A 30 20.41 11.74 -3.17
C ARG A 30 20.60 12.22 -4.61
N ILE A 31 19.52 12.37 -5.39
CA ILE A 31 19.55 12.95 -6.75
C ILE A 31 19.94 14.43 -6.68
N ALA A 32 19.37 15.19 -5.76
CA ALA A 32 19.75 16.58 -5.55
C ALA A 32 21.24 16.71 -5.18
N ASP A 33 21.73 15.85 -4.29
CA ASP A 33 23.15 15.80 -3.92
C ASP A 33 24.03 15.43 -5.11
N LEU A 34 23.63 14.45 -5.93
CA LEU A 34 24.35 14.07 -7.15
C LEU A 34 24.49 15.26 -8.11
N MET A 35 23.42 16.02 -8.32
CA MET A 35 23.43 17.25 -9.13
C MET A 35 24.40 18.30 -8.57
N LYS A 36 24.41 18.50 -7.25
CA LYS A 36 25.36 19.40 -6.58
C LYS A 36 26.82 18.97 -6.77
N HIS A 37 27.11 17.66 -6.68
CA HIS A 37 28.44 17.12 -6.94
C HIS A 37 28.85 17.32 -8.41
N ALA A 38 27.95 17.09 -9.35
CA ALA A 38 28.20 17.31 -10.78
C ALA A 38 28.49 18.78 -11.07
N GLN A 39 27.68 19.70 -10.52
CA GLN A 39 27.90 21.14 -10.62
C GLN A 39 29.27 21.54 -10.05
N THR A 40 29.66 20.97 -8.91
CA THR A 40 30.97 21.22 -8.30
C THR A 40 32.11 20.72 -9.20
N CYS A 41 31.98 19.53 -9.79
CA CYS A 41 32.99 19.00 -10.72
C CYS A 41 33.12 19.89 -11.96
N ILE A 42 32.01 20.34 -12.55
CA ILE A 42 32.02 21.25 -13.70
C ILE A 42 32.69 22.58 -13.31
N ALA A 43 32.35 23.13 -12.14
CA ALA A 43 32.94 24.36 -11.64
C ALA A 43 34.46 24.22 -11.41
N GLU A 44 34.92 23.10 -10.85
CA GLU A 44 36.36 22.87 -10.64
C GLU A 44 37.10 22.59 -11.96
N LEU A 45 36.47 21.93 -12.94
CA LEU A 45 37.03 21.77 -14.30
C LEU A 45 37.10 23.09 -15.06
N SER A 46 36.22 24.04 -14.76
CA SER A 46 36.25 25.39 -15.32
C SER A 46 37.37 26.26 -14.74
N LYS A 47 38.00 25.84 -13.63
CA LYS A 47 39.15 26.54 -13.04
C LYS A 47 40.43 26.10 -13.75
N GLU A 48 41.27 27.08 -14.05
CA GLU A 48 42.49 26.97 -14.86
C GLU A 48 43.58 26.05 -14.27
N LYS A 49 43.42 25.58 -13.02
CA LYS A 49 44.32 24.59 -12.40
C LYS A 49 43.87 23.17 -12.72
N GLN A 50 44.69 22.45 -13.48
CA GLN A 50 44.51 21.03 -13.76
C GLN A 50 44.23 20.23 -12.48
N ILE A 51 43.02 19.68 -12.36
CA ILE A 51 42.71 18.62 -11.40
C ILE A 51 43.68 17.46 -11.67
N SER A 52 44.33 16.97 -10.62
CA SER A 52 45.23 15.82 -10.76
C SER A 52 44.43 14.62 -11.26
N LYS A 53 45.03 13.84 -12.17
CA LYS A 53 44.42 12.62 -12.75
C LYS A 53 43.79 11.70 -11.68
N SER A 54 44.45 11.58 -10.53
CA SER A 54 43.96 10.82 -9.37
C SER A 54 42.61 11.33 -8.84
N LYS A 55 42.42 12.65 -8.65
CA LYS A 55 41.15 13.20 -8.18
C LYS A 55 40.02 12.99 -9.18
N MET A 56 40.33 13.01 -10.47
CA MET A 56 39.36 12.74 -11.54
C MET A 56 38.91 11.27 -11.54
N GLU A 57 39.85 10.33 -11.37
CA GLU A 57 39.54 8.90 -11.24
C GLU A 57 38.72 8.61 -9.98
N GLU A 58 39.01 9.29 -8.87
CA GLU A 58 38.26 9.17 -7.63
C GLU A 58 36.81 9.66 -7.78
N ALA A 59 36.62 10.83 -8.37
CA ALA A 59 35.29 11.39 -8.64
C ALA A 59 34.49 10.52 -9.63
N SER A 60 35.12 10.02 -10.69
CA SER A 60 34.48 9.12 -11.66
C SER A 60 34.07 7.79 -11.01
N SER A 61 34.92 7.25 -10.14
CA SER A 61 34.62 6.03 -9.40
C SER A 61 33.48 6.23 -8.40
N ALA A 62 33.45 7.37 -7.71
CA ALA A 62 32.34 7.71 -6.82
C ALA A 62 31.02 7.86 -7.58
N PHE A 63 31.03 8.55 -8.72
CA PHE A 63 29.87 8.68 -9.60
C PHE A 63 29.32 7.32 -10.04
N LYS A 64 30.19 6.42 -10.54
CA LYS A 64 29.79 5.07 -10.98
C LYS A 64 29.18 4.26 -9.84
N ARG A 65 29.77 4.32 -8.64
CA ARG A 65 29.22 3.63 -7.46
C ARG A 65 27.83 4.14 -7.10
N THR A 66 27.64 5.46 -7.08
CA THR A 66 26.34 6.07 -6.80
C THR A 66 25.31 5.71 -7.86
N LEU A 67 25.69 5.75 -9.14
CA LEU A 67 24.81 5.37 -10.25
C LEU A 67 24.36 3.90 -10.15
N ASN A 68 25.30 2.98 -9.92
CA ASN A 68 24.98 1.56 -9.74
C ASN A 68 24.05 1.33 -8.54
N ALA A 69 24.24 2.08 -7.45
CA ALA A 69 23.36 1.99 -6.28
C ALA A 69 21.94 2.47 -6.59
N ILE A 70 21.81 3.58 -7.34
CA ILE A 70 20.51 4.09 -7.80
C ILE A 70 19.84 3.07 -8.71
N GLU A 71 20.54 2.55 -9.71
CA GLU A 71 19.99 1.55 -10.64
C GLU A 71 19.54 0.28 -9.91
N SER A 72 20.34 -0.21 -8.97
CA SER A 72 20.00 -1.39 -8.17
C SER A 72 18.73 -1.18 -7.33
N GLU A 73 18.63 -0.05 -6.63
CA GLU A 73 17.49 0.25 -5.78
C GLU A 73 16.22 0.49 -6.62
N LEU A 74 16.34 1.24 -7.71
CA LEU A 74 15.21 1.52 -8.60
C LEU A 74 14.70 0.23 -9.27
N SER A 75 15.61 -0.66 -9.66
CA SER A 75 15.26 -1.99 -10.16
C SER A 75 14.54 -2.83 -9.09
N ALA A 76 14.98 -2.80 -7.84
CA ALA A 76 14.31 -3.48 -6.73
C ALA A 76 12.88 -2.92 -6.49
N GLN A 77 12.70 -1.60 -6.56
CA GLN A 77 11.38 -0.99 -6.45
C GLN A 77 10.48 -1.33 -7.64
N MET A 78 11.01 -1.34 -8.87
CA MET A 78 10.27 -1.79 -10.07
C MET A 78 9.89 -3.27 -9.99
N GLN A 79 10.77 -4.13 -9.47
CA GLN A 79 10.46 -5.54 -9.23
C GLN A 79 9.37 -5.71 -8.17
N TYR A 80 9.41 -4.92 -7.09
CA TYR A 80 8.35 -4.91 -6.08
C TYR A 80 7.01 -4.42 -6.66
N LEU A 81 7.02 -3.33 -7.41
CA LEU A 81 5.83 -2.85 -8.14
C LEU A 81 5.32 -3.92 -9.09
N SER A 82 6.18 -4.57 -9.86
CA SER A 82 5.79 -5.70 -10.71
C SER A 82 5.20 -6.85 -9.89
N HIS A 83 5.80 -7.21 -8.75
CA HIS A 83 5.30 -8.30 -7.92
C HIS A 83 3.94 -7.97 -7.25
N VAL A 84 3.78 -6.75 -6.75
CA VAL A 84 2.56 -6.33 -6.04
C VAL A 84 1.46 -5.89 -7.01
N CYS A 85 1.80 -5.34 -8.19
CA CYS A 85 0.84 -4.97 -9.22
C CYS A 85 0.50 -6.13 -10.18
N VAL A 86 1.32 -7.20 -10.27
CA VAL A 86 1.09 -8.34 -11.18
C VAL A 86 0.83 -9.67 -10.43
N GLY A 87 1.04 -9.76 -9.11
CA GLY A 87 0.88 -10.99 -8.33
C GLY A 87 0.36 -10.80 -6.88
N THR A 88 -0.92 -10.49 -6.73
CA THR A 88 -1.85 -10.81 -5.61
C THR A 88 -1.32 -11.04 -4.17
N PRO A 89 -1.77 -10.20 -3.20
CA PRO A 89 -2.57 -10.70 -2.05
C PRO A 89 -3.85 -9.89 -1.71
N HIS A 90 -4.14 -8.80 -2.40
CA HIS A 90 -5.32 -7.93 -2.14
C HIS A 90 -6.67 -8.55 -2.58
N GLN A 91 -6.64 -9.58 -3.44
CA GLN A 91 -7.83 -10.35 -3.82
C GLN A 91 -8.32 -11.27 -2.68
N GLY A 92 -7.49 -11.58 -1.68
CA GLY A 92 -7.89 -12.47 -0.59
C GLY A 92 -8.66 -11.78 0.52
N SER A 93 -8.23 -10.60 0.96
CA SER A 93 -8.83 -9.90 2.11
C SER A 93 -9.95 -8.94 1.72
N THR A 94 -9.75 -8.12 0.68
CA THR A 94 -10.79 -7.16 0.25
C THR A 94 -11.96 -7.87 -0.41
N PHE A 95 -11.70 -8.78 -1.36
CA PHE A 95 -12.78 -9.54 -2.02
C PHE A 95 -13.49 -10.48 -1.04
N ALA A 96 -12.77 -11.17 -0.15
CA ALA A 96 -13.44 -11.99 0.87
C ALA A 96 -14.21 -11.13 1.88
N SER A 97 -13.72 -9.94 2.25
CA SER A 97 -14.49 -9.03 3.12
C SER A 97 -15.75 -8.55 2.42
N GLN A 98 -15.66 -8.21 1.13
CA GLN A 98 -16.79 -7.73 0.34
C GLN A 98 -17.79 -8.86 0.08
N GLN A 99 -17.31 -10.07 -0.21
CA GLN A 99 -18.14 -11.28 -0.32
C GLN A 99 -18.82 -11.63 1.01
N ASN A 100 -18.12 -11.52 2.15
CA ASN A 100 -18.72 -11.73 3.47
C ASN A 100 -19.80 -10.69 3.78
N VAL A 101 -19.60 -9.42 3.37
CA VAL A 101 -20.61 -8.37 3.49
C VAL A 101 -21.82 -8.68 2.61
N THR A 102 -21.62 -9.02 1.33
CA THR A 102 -22.71 -9.40 0.43
C THR A 102 -23.48 -10.62 0.94
N LEU A 103 -22.79 -11.65 1.43
CA LEU A 103 -23.44 -12.82 2.03
C LEU A 103 -24.22 -12.47 3.30
N ALA A 104 -23.70 -11.57 4.14
CA ALA A 104 -24.40 -11.10 5.33
C ALA A 104 -25.67 -10.31 4.96
N GLU A 105 -25.60 -9.45 3.96
CA GLU A 105 -26.77 -8.71 3.42
C GLU A 105 -27.84 -9.65 2.88
N GLU A 106 -27.45 -10.62 2.04
CA GLU A 106 -28.37 -11.66 1.53
C GLU A 106 -29.01 -12.47 2.66
N THR A 107 -28.22 -12.81 3.68
CA THR A 107 -28.72 -13.55 4.86
C THR A 107 -29.73 -12.73 5.65
N ILE A 108 -29.49 -11.43 5.83
CA ILE A 108 -30.42 -10.52 6.52
C ILE A 108 -31.75 -10.43 5.75
N LEU A 109 -31.68 -10.28 4.43
CA LEU A 109 -32.88 -10.24 3.58
C LEU A 109 -33.68 -11.55 3.69
N ALA A 110 -32.99 -12.70 3.59
CA ALA A 110 -33.62 -14.01 3.72
C ALA A 110 -34.26 -14.23 5.10
N LEU A 111 -33.60 -13.78 6.18
CA LEU A 111 -34.16 -13.85 7.54
C LEU A 111 -35.37 -12.94 7.72
N SER A 112 -35.33 -11.73 7.17
CA SER A 112 -36.45 -10.78 7.20
C SER A 112 -37.67 -11.37 6.49
N ASP A 113 -37.49 -11.94 5.30
CA ASP A 113 -38.59 -12.60 4.55
C ASP A 113 -39.19 -13.75 5.35
N ARG A 114 -38.34 -14.59 5.97
CA ARG A 114 -38.77 -15.68 6.83
C ARG A 114 -39.55 -15.21 8.05
N LEU A 115 -39.12 -14.12 8.69
CA LEU A 115 -39.81 -13.53 9.84
C LEU A 115 -41.15 -12.94 9.44
N MET A 116 -41.25 -12.25 8.30
CA MET A 116 -42.53 -11.75 7.78
C MET A 116 -43.51 -12.89 7.50
N ARG A 117 -43.01 -14.01 6.95
CA ARG A 117 -43.84 -15.20 6.72
C ARG A 117 -44.32 -15.84 8.02
N ILE A 118 -43.45 -15.97 9.01
CA ILE A 118 -43.84 -16.49 10.33
C ILE A 118 -44.84 -15.55 11.00
N GLN A 119 -44.63 -14.24 10.90
CA GLN A 119 -45.54 -13.23 11.43
C GLN A 119 -46.92 -13.33 10.78
N SER A 120 -47.00 -13.46 9.46
CA SER A 120 -48.29 -13.61 8.78
C SER A 120 -48.99 -14.94 9.09
N GLU A 121 -48.22 -16.00 9.35
CA GLU A 121 -48.77 -17.32 9.68
C GLU A 121 -49.18 -17.46 11.16
N HIS A 122 -48.53 -16.75 12.09
CA HIS A 122 -48.64 -17.03 13.54
C HIS A 122 -48.94 -15.83 14.43
N VAL A 123 -48.83 -14.59 13.92
CA VAL A 123 -49.30 -13.40 14.64
C VAL A 123 -50.68 -13.06 14.08
N PRO A 124 -51.77 -13.31 14.81
CA PRO A 124 -53.09 -12.91 14.35
C PRO A 124 -53.07 -11.40 14.18
N SER A 125 -53.47 -10.91 12.99
CA SER A 125 -53.80 -9.50 12.80
C SER A 125 -54.73 -9.12 13.94
N THR A 126 -54.26 -8.27 14.87
CA THR A 126 -55.13 -7.67 15.89
C THR A 126 -56.00 -6.64 15.17
N SER A 127 -56.92 -7.16 14.37
CA SER A 127 -58.16 -6.49 14.06
C SER A 127 -59.14 -7.02 15.09
N ASP A 128 -59.16 -6.34 16.24
CA ASP A 128 -60.19 -6.47 17.24
C ASP A 128 -61.55 -6.11 16.62
N ASP A 129 -62.22 -7.08 16.01
CA ASP A 129 -63.68 -7.03 15.88
C ASP A 129 -64.26 -7.55 17.20
N ILE A 130 -64.36 -6.65 18.18
CA ILE A 130 -65.21 -6.84 19.36
C ILE A 130 -66.64 -6.51 18.92
N PRO A 131 -67.57 -7.48 18.81
CA PRO A 131 -68.96 -7.15 18.58
C PRO A 131 -69.51 -6.56 19.89
N MET A 132 -69.79 -5.27 19.90
CA MET A 132 -70.68 -4.66 20.88
C MET A 132 -72.12 -5.04 20.49
N GLY A 133 -72.70 -6.00 21.20
CA GLY A 133 -74.08 -6.45 21.06
C GLY A 133 -74.50 -7.33 22.22
#